data_AF-A0A3D0PS90-F1
#
_entry.id   AF-A0A3D0PS90-F1
#
_cell.length_a   1.000
_cell.length_b   1.000
_cell.length_c   1.000
_cell.angle_alpha   90.00
_cell.angle_beta   90.00
_cell.angle_gamma   90.00
#
_symmetry.space_group_name_H-M   'P 1'
#
loop_
_entity.id
_entity.type
_entity.pdbx_description
1 polymer ?
#
loop_
_entity_poly.entity_id
_entity_poly.type
_entity_poly.pdbx_seq_one_letter_code
_entity_poly.pdbx_strand_id
1 'polypeptide(L)'
;MYFKDPSKIFRIHDGGLAIYGGVIGGLLGGCITAKINKQKVTSVLDIAALGFLIGQSIGRWGNFVNQEAFGIQTNLPWGMVSENTGNVPVHPCFFYESMWCLLGFVLLHFFSRKLRHYDGQVFLLYLLWYGVERFFVEGLRTDSLLLPRIPLRVSQVLSGILVIVSVILLFAFRNRTVLSGSGSPHIVALNSIVDDVPKDMVEEQPEEKEPSSANDMGKPNKTDEKQEEDSAAHQ
;
A
#
# COMPACT_ATOMS: atom_id res chain seq x y z
N MET A 1 3.47 -11.58 32.95
CA MET A 1 3.80 -10.17 33.29
C MET A 1 2.54 -9.29 33.29
N TYR A 2 1.75 -9.25 32.21
CA TYR A 2 0.49 -8.46 32.16
C TYR A 2 -0.69 -9.03 32.94
N PHE A 3 -0.74 -10.35 33.16
CA PHE A 3 -1.79 -10.98 33.99
C PHE A 3 -1.76 -10.58 35.48
N LYS A 4 -0.64 -10.05 35.98
CA LYS A 4 -0.51 -9.60 37.37
C LYS A 4 -0.83 -8.12 37.56
N ASP A 5 -0.85 -7.34 36.48
CA ASP A 5 -1.11 -5.89 36.54
C ASP A 5 -1.65 -5.38 35.19
N PRO A 6 -2.97 -5.46 34.97
CA PRO A 6 -3.62 -5.08 33.72
C PRO A 6 -3.44 -3.59 33.37
N SER A 7 -3.19 -2.74 34.38
CA SER A 7 -3.00 -1.30 34.20
C SER A 7 -1.81 -0.96 33.29
N LYS A 8 -0.80 -1.85 33.24
CA LYS A 8 0.39 -1.69 32.40
C LYS A 8 0.10 -1.74 30.89
N ILE A 9 -1.09 -2.23 30.48
CA ILE A 9 -1.50 -2.24 29.07
C ILE A 9 -1.74 -0.80 28.55
N PHE A 10 -2.24 0.10 29.40
CA PHE A 10 -2.54 1.49 29.01
C PHE A 10 -1.34 2.43 29.14
N ARG A 11 -0.24 1.95 29.72
CA ARG A 11 0.99 2.73 29.94
C ARG A 11 1.88 2.73 28.69
N ILE A 12 1.34 3.26 27.60
CA ILE A 12 2.02 3.37 26.30
C ILE A 12 3.30 4.24 26.32
N HIS A 13 3.48 5.04 27.37
CA HIS A 13 4.63 5.93 27.57
C HIS A 13 5.84 5.23 28.21
N ASP A 14 5.67 4.04 28.81
CA ASP A 14 6.77 3.30 29.43
C ASP A 14 7.68 2.61 28.40
N GLY A 15 7.39 2.76 27.11
CA GLY A 15 8.06 2.03 26.02
C GLY A 15 7.53 0.60 25.86
N GLY A 16 8.15 -0.18 24.96
CA GLY A 16 7.76 -1.59 24.73
C GLY A 16 6.72 -1.81 23.63
N LEU A 17 6.48 -0.82 22.76
CA LEU A 17 5.67 -1.01 21.56
C LEU A 17 6.38 -1.96 20.59
N ALA A 18 5.83 -3.16 20.45
CA ALA A 18 6.32 -4.13 19.48
C ALA A 18 5.89 -3.71 18.07
N ILE A 19 6.86 -3.52 17.17
CA ILE A 19 6.62 -3.20 15.74
C ILE A 19 5.65 -4.21 15.11
N TYR A 20 5.74 -5.50 15.48
CA TYR A 20 4.83 -6.54 15.00
C TYR A 20 3.36 -6.23 15.29
N GLY A 21 3.04 -5.69 16.47
CA GLY A 21 1.67 -5.30 16.82
C GLY A 21 1.16 -4.16 15.95
N GLY A 22 2.01 -3.17 15.68
CA GLY A 22 1.70 -2.07 14.77
C GLY A 22 1.45 -2.53 13.33
N VAL A 23 2.30 -3.43 12.82
CA VAL A 23 2.15 -3.98 11.45
C VAL A 23 0.87 -4.81 11.32
N ILE A 24 0.62 -5.72 12.28
CA ILE A 24 -0.59 -6.57 12.26
C ILE A 24 -1.84 -5.71 12.43
N GLY A 25 -1.84 -4.78 13.38
CA GLY A 25 -2.97 -3.87 13.61
C GLY A 25 -3.25 -2.97 12.41
N GLY A 26 -2.21 -2.44 11.77
CA GLY A 26 -2.32 -1.63 10.56
C GLY A 26 -2.88 -2.40 9.37
N LEU A 27 -2.39 -3.63 9.12
CA LEU A 27 -2.91 -4.49 8.05
C LEU A 27 -4.37 -4.90 8.31
N LEU A 28 -4.71 -5.32 9.53
CA LEU A 28 -6.09 -5.69 9.88
C LEU A 28 -7.02 -4.49 9.78
N GLY A 29 -6.64 -3.34 10.34
CA GLY A 29 -7.41 -2.10 10.25
C GLY A 29 -7.63 -1.68 8.80
N GLY A 30 -6.57 -1.69 7.98
CA GLY A 30 -6.66 -1.38 6.54
C GLY A 30 -7.60 -2.33 5.79
N CYS A 31 -7.51 -3.63 6.05
CA CYS A 31 -8.40 -4.63 5.45
C CYS A 31 -9.87 -4.46 5.88
N ILE A 32 -10.12 -4.14 7.16
CA ILE A 32 -11.47 -3.89 7.68
C ILE A 32 -12.06 -2.63 7.03
N THR A 33 -11.31 -1.53 7.02
CA THR A 33 -11.74 -0.27 6.40
C THR A 33 -11.98 -0.45 4.90
N ALA A 34 -11.12 -1.20 4.20
CA ALA A 34 -11.32 -1.54 2.79
C ALA A 34 -12.65 -2.27 2.57
N LYS A 35 -12.97 -3.23 3.44
CA LYS A 35 -14.22 -4.01 3.36
C LYS A 35 -15.45 -3.16 3.67
N ILE A 36 -15.38 -2.28 4.68
CA ILE A 36 -16.46 -1.34 5.02
C ILE A 36 -16.73 -0.40 3.84
N ASN A 37 -15.67 0.09 3.19
CA ASN A 37 -15.75 1.00 2.06
C ASN A 37 -15.99 0.30 0.70
N LYS A 38 -16.23 -1.02 0.70
CA LYS A 38 -16.45 -1.84 -0.51
C LYS A 38 -15.32 -1.73 -1.55
N GLN A 39 -14.10 -1.46 -1.10
CA GLN A 39 -12.91 -1.38 -1.95
C GLN A 39 -12.20 -2.73 -2.04
N LYS A 40 -11.49 -2.97 -3.16
CA LYS A 40 -10.64 -4.16 -3.28
C LYS A 40 -9.44 -4.03 -2.34
N VAL A 41 -9.27 -5.00 -1.45
CA VAL A 41 -8.17 -5.04 -0.47
C VAL A 41 -6.80 -4.95 -1.14
N THR A 42 -6.63 -5.59 -2.31
CA THR A 42 -5.37 -5.57 -3.06
C THR A 42 -4.98 -4.16 -3.53
N SER A 43 -5.95 -3.34 -3.95
CA SER A 43 -5.70 -1.94 -4.32
C SER A 43 -5.30 -1.09 -3.11
N VAL A 44 -5.91 -1.36 -1.95
CA VAL A 44 -5.54 -0.67 -0.70
C VAL A 44 -4.13 -1.08 -0.25
N LEU A 45 -3.77 -2.35 -0.39
CA LEU A 45 -2.42 -2.84 -0.10
C LEU A 45 -1.35 -2.23 -1.01
N ASP A 46 -1.64 -1.99 -2.29
CA ASP A 46 -0.72 -1.30 -3.21
C ASP A 46 -0.40 0.12 -2.74
N ILE A 47 -1.41 0.87 -2.28
CA ILE A 47 -1.23 2.23 -1.74
C ILE A 47 -0.50 2.16 -0.40
N ALA A 48 -0.90 1.22 0.46
CA ALA A 48 -0.25 1.02 1.75
C ALA A 48 1.24 0.69 1.58
N ALA A 49 1.62 -0.12 0.59
CA ALA A 49 3.02 -0.47 0.30
C ALA A 49 3.90 0.77 0.09
N LEU A 50 3.41 1.76 -0.67
CA LEU A 50 4.12 3.02 -0.88
C LEU A 50 4.25 3.82 0.43
N GLY A 51 3.18 3.86 1.23
CA GLY A 51 3.19 4.47 2.56
C GLY A 51 4.17 3.78 3.52
N PHE A 52 4.25 2.45 3.48
CA PHE A 52 5.19 1.65 4.27
C PHE A 52 6.64 2.03 3.96
N LEU A 53 7.01 2.17 2.69
CA LEU A 53 8.36 2.55 2.30
C LEU A 53 8.75 3.93 2.83
N ILE A 54 7.85 4.91 2.78
CA ILE A 54 8.08 6.25 3.36
C ILE A 54 8.22 6.14 4.88
N GLY A 55 7.29 5.46 5.55
CA GLY A 55 7.30 5.28 6.99
C GLY A 55 8.57 4.57 7.49
N GLN A 56 9.02 3.54 6.78
CA GLN A 56 10.29 2.86 7.05
C GLN A 56 11.47 3.79 6.83
N SER A 57 11.51 4.55 5.73
CA SER A 57 12.59 5.50 5.42
C SER A 57 12.82 6.49 6.56
N ILE A 58 11.74 7.05 7.10
CA ILE A 58 11.76 8.01 8.21
C ILE A 58 12.07 7.29 9.54
N GLY A 59 11.43 6.14 9.79
CA GLY A 59 11.57 5.40 11.04
C GLY A 59 13.02 5.01 11.35
N ARG A 60 13.84 4.74 10.33
CA ARG A 60 15.28 4.44 10.53
C ARG A 60 16.09 5.60 11.08
N TRP A 61 15.67 6.84 10.88
CA TRP A 61 16.33 7.98 11.53
C TRP A 61 16.12 7.97 13.05
N GLY A 62 15.06 7.32 13.54
CA GLY A 62 14.90 7.05 14.98
C GLY A 62 16.06 6.23 15.54
N ASN A 63 16.53 5.22 14.80
CA ASN A 63 17.69 4.41 15.20
C ASN A 63 18.99 5.23 15.28
N PHE A 64 19.16 6.21 14.38
CA PHE A 64 20.30 7.13 14.44
C PHE A 64 20.25 8.01 15.70
N VAL A 65 19.09 8.61 15.99
CA VAL A 65 18.91 9.49 17.17
C VAL A 65 19.02 8.71 18.48
N ASN A 66 18.43 7.51 18.55
CA ASN A 66 18.51 6.62 19.71
C ASN A 66 19.86 5.92 19.84
N GLN A 67 20.73 6.09 18.85
CA GLN A 67 22.01 5.44 18.74
C GLN A 67 21.95 3.91 18.89
N GLU A 68 21.07 3.25 18.15
CA GLU A 68 20.85 1.80 18.21
C GLU A 68 20.91 1.15 16.82
N ALA A 69 21.02 -0.19 16.77
CA ALA A 69 20.85 -0.98 15.56
C ALA A 69 21.87 -0.71 14.42
N PHE A 70 23.15 -0.54 14.78
CA PHE A 70 24.22 -0.30 13.82
C PHE A 70 24.78 -1.57 13.19
N GLY A 71 25.60 -1.40 12.15
CA GLY A 71 26.28 -2.50 11.49
C GLY A 71 27.59 -2.91 12.16
N ILE A 72 28.28 -3.84 11.52
CA ILE A 72 29.65 -4.26 11.89
C ILE A 72 30.63 -3.07 11.83
N GLN A 73 31.76 -3.24 12.51
CA GLN A 73 32.86 -2.28 12.48
C GLN A 73 33.39 -2.14 11.05
N THR A 74 33.73 -0.90 10.68
CA THR A 74 34.15 -0.56 9.32
C THR A 74 35.32 0.41 9.33
N ASN A 75 36.18 0.30 8.32
CA ASN A 75 37.29 1.23 8.09
C ASN A 75 36.96 2.24 6.98
N LEU A 76 35.71 2.31 6.54
CA LEU A 76 35.26 3.21 5.49
C LEU A 76 35.21 4.67 5.99
N PRO A 77 35.49 5.66 5.12
CA PRO A 77 35.58 7.07 5.52
C PRO A 77 34.23 7.69 5.91
N TRP A 78 33.11 7.04 5.60
CA TRP A 78 31.76 7.43 6.02
C TRP A 78 31.22 6.56 7.17
N GLY A 79 32.11 5.86 7.88
CA GLY A 79 31.76 5.14 9.10
C GLY A 79 31.18 6.09 10.14
N MET A 80 30.10 5.67 10.79
CA MET A 80 29.48 6.45 11.86
C MET A 80 30.12 6.06 13.19
N VAL A 81 30.38 7.04 14.04
CA VAL A 81 30.92 6.83 15.39
C VAL A 81 29.92 7.39 16.39
N SER A 82 29.64 6.63 17.45
CA SER A 82 28.75 7.03 18.53
C SER A 82 29.24 6.51 19.88
N GLU A 83 28.76 7.11 20.96
CA GLU A 83 29.08 6.68 22.33
C GLU A 83 28.66 5.22 22.57
N ASN A 84 27.46 4.85 22.11
CA ASN A 84 26.93 3.49 22.22
C ASN A 84 27.70 2.45 21.36
N THR A 85 28.57 2.91 20.47
CA THR A 85 29.42 2.07 19.61
C THR A 85 30.82 1.87 20.21
N GLY A 86 31.09 2.40 21.41
CA GLY A 86 32.42 2.37 22.02
C GLY A 86 33.45 3.21 21.26
N ASN A 87 33.01 4.26 20.56
CA ASN A 87 33.85 5.12 19.71
C ASN A 87 34.57 4.40 18.55
N VAL A 88 34.07 3.24 18.13
CA VAL A 88 34.58 2.52 16.96
C VAL A 88 33.73 2.85 15.73
N PRO A 89 34.33 3.12 14.56
CA PRO A 89 33.56 3.35 13.32
C PRO A 89 32.77 2.11 12.91
N VAL A 90 31.47 2.28 12.70
CA VAL A 90 30.54 1.23 12.23
C VAL A 90 29.83 1.64 10.96
N HIS A 91 29.33 0.63 10.23
CA HIS A 91 28.47 0.88 9.08
C HIS A 91 27.18 1.60 9.50
N PRO A 92 26.85 2.76 8.90
CA PRO A 92 25.58 3.46 9.12
C PRO A 92 24.41 2.71 8.46
N CYS A 93 24.02 1.57 9.03
CA CYS A 93 22.94 0.73 8.50
C CYS A 93 21.62 1.49 8.38
N PHE A 94 21.32 2.41 9.32
CA PHE A 94 20.13 3.25 9.25
C PHE A 94 20.06 4.01 7.92
N PHE A 95 21.19 4.56 7.46
CA PHE A 95 21.26 5.36 6.25
C PHE A 95 21.09 4.49 5.00
N TYR A 96 21.75 3.33 4.97
CA TYR A 96 21.57 2.37 3.88
C TYR A 96 20.13 1.89 3.78
N GLU A 97 19.50 1.54 4.90
CA GLU A 97 18.08 1.14 4.97
C GLU A 97 17.15 2.28 4.52
N SER A 98 17.37 3.52 5.01
CA SER A 98 16.59 4.69 4.59
C SER A 98 16.70 4.98 3.10
N MET A 99 17.91 4.96 2.53
CA MET A 99 18.13 5.21 1.12
C MET A 99 17.53 4.11 0.25
N TRP A 100 17.62 2.85 0.69
CA TRP A 100 17.00 1.72 -0.01
C TRP A 100 15.47 1.80 -0.01
N CYS A 101 14.87 2.19 1.11
CA CYS A 101 13.43 2.41 1.21
C CYS A 101 12.98 3.59 0.33
N LEU A 102 13.74 4.70 0.30
CA LEU A 102 13.44 5.85 -0.54
C LEU A 102 13.56 5.52 -2.03
N LEU A 103 14.61 4.81 -2.42
CA LEU A 103 14.79 4.31 -3.78
C LEU A 103 13.64 3.38 -4.18
N GLY A 104 13.27 2.46 -3.29
CA GLY A 104 12.12 1.57 -3.47
C GLY A 104 10.83 2.36 -3.68
N PHE A 105 10.59 3.40 -2.88
CA PHE A 105 9.41 4.25 -3.02
C PHE A 105 9.38 4.93 -4.38
N VAL A 106 10.48 5.56 -4.80
CA VAL A 106 10.57 6.25 -6.08
C VAL A 106 10.31 5.28 -7.24
N LEU A 107 10.98 4.13 -7.25
CA LEU A 107 10.84 3.12 -8.30
C LEU A 107 9.41 2.55 -8.36
N LEU A 108 8.86 2.14 -7.21
CA LEU A 108 7.51 1.59 -7.16
C LEU A 108 6.43 2.64 -7.44
N HIS A 109 6.66 3.90 -7.06
CA HIS A 109 5.75 5.00 -7.39
C HIS A 109 5.69 5.22 -8.90
N PHE A 110 6.84 5.35 -9.56
CA PHE A 110 6.89 5.48 -11.03
C PHE A 110 6.32 4.25 -11.73
N PHE A 111 6.62 3.05 -11.22
CA PHE A 111 6.05 1.81 -11.73
C PHE A 111 4.51 1.79 -11.59
N SER A 112 4.00 2.17 -10.43
CA SER A 112 2.56 2.22 -10.13
C SER A 112 1.81 3.17 -11.07
N ARG A 113 2.46 4.28 -11.47
CA ARG A 113 1.87 5.28 -12.37
C ARG A 113 1.81 4.85 -13.84
N LYS A 114 2.82 4.11 -14.34
CA LYS A 114 2.96 3.85 -15.78
C LYS A 114 2.85 2.37 -16.20
N LEU A 115 3.21 1.43 -15.34
CA LEU A 115 3.43 0.02 -15.69
C LEU A 115 2.59 -0.96 -14.87
N ARG A 116 1.63 -0.46 -14.09
CA ARG A 116 0.75 -1.29 -13.25
C ARG A 116 -0.27 -2.03 -14.13
N HIS A 117 -0.30 -3.35 -14.03
CA HIS A 117 -1.18 -4.21 -14.82
C HIS A 117 -2.31 -4.84 -13.99
N TYR A 118 -2.18 -4.96 -12.67
CA TYR A 118 -3.26 -5.47 -11.82
C TYR A 118 -3.15 -4.97 -10.37
N ASP A 119 -4.25 -5.05 -9.62
CA ASP A 119 -4.26 -4.69 -8.21
C ASP A 119 -3.52 -5.73 -7.35
N GLY A 120 -2.60 -5.27 -6.52
CA GLY A 120 -1.73 -6.10 -5.68
C GLY A 120 -0.33 -6.27 -6.25
N GLN A 121 -0.08 -5.85 -7.50
CA GLN A 121 1.23 -5.98 -8.14
C GLN A 121 2.29 -5.14 -7.43
N VAL A 122 1.94 -3.92 -7.00
CA VAL A 122 2.87 -3.01 -6.32
C VAL A 122 3.21 -3.55 -4.93
N PHE A 123 2.22 -4.11 -4.23
CA PHE A 123 2.44 -4.76 -2.94
C PHE A 123 3.35 -5.99 -3.05
N LEU A 124 3.18 -6.83 -4.08
CA LEU A 124 4.07 -7.97 -4.33
C LEU A 124 5.50 -7.53 -4.67
N LEU A 125 5.65 -6.48 -5.49
CA LEU A 125 6.96 -5.88 -5.76
C LEU A 125 7.60 -5.29 -4.50
N TYR A 126 6.80 -4.70 -3.61
CA TYR A 126 7.27 -4.23 -2.31
C TYR A 126 7.77 -5.38 -1.43
N LEU A 127 7.03 -6.50 -1.34
CA LEU A 127 7.47 -7.67 -0.57
C LEU A 127 8.79 -8.24 -1.10
N LEU A 128 8.94 -8.29 -2.43
CA LEU A 128 10.19 -8.67 -3.07
C LEU A 128 11.31 -7.70 -2.72
N TRP A 129 11.08 -6.39 -2.90
CA TRP A 129 12.07 -5.33 -2.63
C TRP A 129 12.54 -5.34 -1.18
N TYR A 130 11.60 -5.44 -0.23
CA TYR A 130 11.87 -5.52 1.20
C TYR A 130 12.59 -6.81 1.59
N GLY A 131 12.24 -7.94 0.97
CA GLY A 131 12.94 -9.21 1.18
C GLY A 131 14.40 -9.13 0.74
N VAL A 132 14.68 -8.48 -0.40
CA VAL A 132 16.05 -8.28 -0.88
C VAL A 132 16.83 -7.37 0.09
N GLU A 133 16.25 -6.24 0.48
CA GLU A 133 16.85 -5.32 1.48
C GLU A 133 17.25 -6.08 2.75
N ARG A 134 16.28 -6.82 3.33
CA ARG A 134 16.47 -7.53 4.58
C ARG A 134 17.55 -8.57 4.50
N PHE A 135 17.70 -9.25 3.37
CA PHE A 135 18.76 -10.22 3.19
C PHE A 135 20.16 -9.59 3.29
N PHE A 136 20.38 -8.45 2.62
CA PHE A 136 21.67 -7.74 2.63
C PHE A 136 21.95 -7.04 3.95
N VAL A 137 20.98 -6.29 4.47
CA VAL A 137 21.11 -5.52 5.70
C VAL A 137 21.33 -6.43 6.89
N GLU A 138 20.61 -7.55 6.96
CA GLU A 138 20.84 -8.52 8.03
C GLU A 138 22.29 -8.98 8.01
N GLY A 139 22.89 -9.22 6.84
CA GLY A 139 24.31 -9.56 6.68
C GLY A 139 25.27 -8.59 7.38
N LEU A 140 24.94 -7.30 7.34
CA LEU A 140 25.75 -6.21 7.91
C LEU A 140 25.49 -5.96 9.41
N ARG A 141 24.39 -6.49 9.98
CA ARG A 141 24.01 -6.23 11.38
C ARG A 141 24.66 -7.20 12.37
N THR A 142 25.01 -6.67 13.53
CA THR A 142 25.53 -7.43 14.67
C THR A 142 24.43 -8.02 15.56
N ASP A 143 23.27 -7.35 15.64
CA ASP A 143 22.18 -7.70 16.58
C ASP A 143 21.14 -8.66 15.98
N SER A 144 21.59 -9.64 15.20
CA SER A 144 20.69 -10.53 14.46
C SER A 144 20.09 -11.60 15.37
N LEU A 145 18.76 -11.79 15.31
CA LEU A 145 18.11 -12.91 15.99
C LEU A 145 18.48 -14.22 15.29
N LEU A 146 19.21 -15.08 15.97
CA LEU A 146 19.58 -16.40 15.48
C LEU A 146 18.46 -17.42 15.72
N LEU A 147 18.32 -18.37 14.79
CA LEU A 147 17.43 -19.51 14.99
C LEU A 147 17.95 -20.39 16.15
N PRO A 148 17.04 -20.95 16.99
CA PRO A 148 17.44 -21.73 18.17
C PRO A 148 18.27 -23.00 17.90
N ARG A 149 18.31 -23.49 16.65
CA ARG A 149 18.97 -24.75 16.27
C ARG A 149 19.92 -24.64 15.07
N ILE A 150 19.94 -23.51 14.37
CA ILE A 150 20.72 -23.33 13.14
C ILE A 150 21.39 -21.96 13.25
N PRO A 151 22.68 -21.79 12.90
CA PRO A 151 23.35 -20.48 12.86
C PRO A 151 22.87 -19.62 11.68
N LEU A 152 21.57 -19.69 11.36
CA LEU A 152 20.91 -18.85 10.37
C LEU A 152 20.12 -17.76 11.08
N ARG A 153 20.19 -16.56 10.52
CA ARG A 153 19.48 -15.39 11.03
C ARG A 153 18.01 -15.50 10.62
N VAL A 154 17.10 -15.35 11.58
CA VAL A 154 15.64 -15.50 11.36
C VAL A 154 15.17 -14.58 10.22
N SER A 155 15.70 -13.36 10.18
CA SER A 155 15.38 -12.36 9.17
C SER A 155 15.76 -12.80 7.75
N GLN A 156 16.87 -13.52 7.57
CA GLN A 156 17.32 -14.03 6.26
C GLN A 156 16.43 -15.16 5.74
N VAL A 157 15.98 -16.05 6.63
CA VAL A 157 15.06 -17.12 6.26
C VAL A 157 13.71 -16.53 5.86
N LEU A 158 13.19 -15.61 6.68
CA LEU A 158 11.93 -14.92 6.39
C LEU A 158 12.02 -14.14 5.08
N SER A 159 13.12 -13.41 4.86
CA SER A 159 13.32 -12.64 3.64
C SER A 159 13.41 -13.52 2.40
N GLY A 160 14.10 -14.67 2.48
CA GLY A 160 14.15 -15.66 1.40
C GLY A 160 12.76 -16.19 1.04
N ILE A 161 11.95 -16.55 2.04
CA ILE A 161 10.56 -16.99 1.83
C ILE A 161 9.74 -15.89 1.15
N LEU A 162 9.84 -14.65 1.64
CA LEU A 162 9.12 -13.51 1.07
C LEU A 162 9.48 -13.28 -0.40
N VAL A 163 10.76 -13.33 -0.75
CA VAL A 163 11.21 -13.18 -2.14
C VAL A 163 10.65 -14.30 -3.02
N ILE A 164 10.77 -15.56 -2.60
CA ILE A 164 10.30 -16.72 -3.37
C ILE A 164 8.79 -16.63 -3.60
N VAL A 165 8.01 -16.39 -2.54
CA VAL A 165 6.55 -16.26 -2.63
C VAL A 165 6.17 -15.10 -3.54
N SER A 166 6.84 -13.95 -3.42
CA SER A 166 6.55 -12.78 -4.25
C SER A 166 6.83 -13.06 -5.73
N VAL A 167 7.96 -13.72 -6.05
CA VAL A 167 8.30 -14.09 -7.44
C VAL A 167 7.28 -15.08 -8.01
N ILE A 168 6.89 -16.11 -7.25
CA ILE A 168 5.89 -17.10 -7.69
C ILE A 168 4.55 -16.41 -7.97
N LEU A 169 4.09 -15.54 -7.09
CA LEU A 169 2.82 -14.84 -7.25
C LEU A 169 2.86 -13.83 -8.40
N LEU A 170 3.96 -13.09 -8.56
CA LEU A 170 4.16 -12.18 -9.70
C LEU A 170 4.11 -12.93 -11.03
N PHE A 171 4.70 -14.13 -11.09
CA PHE A 171 4.67 -14.95 -12.30
C PHE A 171 3.29 -15.57 -12.55
N ALA A 172 2.64 -16.10 -11.51
CA ALA A 172 1.31 -16.70 -11.60
C ALA A 172 0.24 -15.68 -12.01
N PHE A 173 0.35 -14.43 -11.56
CA PHE A 173 -0.59 -13.36 -11.88
C PHE A 173 -0.16 -12.51 -13.08
N ARG A 174 0.91 -12.86 -13.79
CA ARG A 174 1.42 -12.11 -14.95
C ARG A 174 0.36 -11.88 -16.03
N ASN A 175 -0.56 -12.84 -16.21
CA ASN A 175 -1.59 -12.76 -17.24
C ASN A 175 -2.88 -12.08 -16.77
N ARG A 176 -2.94 -11.58 -15.52
CA ARG A 176 -4.10 -10.83 -15.03
C ARG A 176 -3.92 -9.34 -15.34
N THR A 177 -4.96 -8.75 -15.93
CA THR A 177 -5.00 -7.32 -16.32
C THR A 177 -6.11 -6.54 -15.61
N VAL A 178 -6.61 -7.06 -14.48
CA VAL A 178 -7.74 -6.45 -13.77
C VAL A 178 -7.24 -5.34 -12.85
N LEU A 179 -7.49 -4.09 -13.23
CA LEU A 179 -7.31 -2.91 -12.38
C LEU A 179 -8.68 -2.46 -11.85
N SER A 180 -8.79 -2.26 -10.55
CA SER A 180 -9.99 -1.76 -9.89
C SER A 180 -9.76 -0.39 -9.31
N GLY A 181 -10.77 0.48 -9.38
CA GLY A 181 -10.83 1.70 -8.59
C GLY A 181 -9.64 2.63 -8.82
N SER A 182 -8.71 2.70 -7.88
CA SER A 182 -7.73 3.79 -7.69
C SER A 182 -6.56 3.90 -8.67
N GLY A 183 -6.33 2.91 -9.53
CA GLY A 183 -5.34 3.05 -10.61
C GLY A 183 -5.87 2.62 -11.96
N SER A 184 -7.20 2.49 -12.12
CA SER A 184 -7.80 2.44 -13.45
C SER A 184 -7.60 3.81 -14.11
N PRO A 185 -7.06 3.89 -15.34
CA PRO A 185 -6.88 5.17 -16.04
C PRO A 185 -8.15 6.03 -16.04
N HIS A 186 -9.31 5.40 -16.20
CA HIS A 186 -10.62 6.06 -16.20
C HIS A 186 -10.97 6.70 -14.85
N ILE A 187 -10.71 6.03 -13.72
CA ILE A 187 -11.00 6.57 -12.38
C ILE A 187 -9.98 7.64 -11.98
N VAL A 188 -8.71 7.48 -12.39
CA VAL A 188 -7.68 8.51 -12.18
C VAL A 188 -8.02 9.78 -12.98
N ALA A 189 -8.54 9.63 -14.20
CA ALA A 189 -9.08 10.73 -15.00
C ALA A 189 -10.35 11.34 -14.38
N LEU A 190 -11.25 10.55 -13.78
CA LEU A 190 -12.40 11.11 -13.05
C LEU A 190 -12.00 11.94 -11.81
N ASN A 191 -10.87 11.60 -11.18
CA ASN A 191 -10.31 12.31 -10.03
C ASN A 191 -9.31 13.42 -10.42
N SER A 192 -9.24 13.78 -11.71
CA SER A 192 -8.17 14.56 -12.37
C SER A 192 -7.38 15.53 -11.49
N ILE A 193 -6.16 15.08 -11.16
CA ILE A 193 -4.92 15.87 -11.18
C ILE A 193 -4.02 15.24 -12.26
N VAL A 194 -4.41 15.26 -13.54
CA VAL A 194 -3.52 15.12 -14.73
C VAL A 194 -4.21 15.78 -15.93
N ASP A 195 -3.46 16.59 -16.70
CA ASP A 195 -3.94 17.59 -17.67
C ASP A 195 -4.21 17.14 -19.12
N ASP A 196 -4.07 15.87 -19.51
CA ASP A 196 -4.42 15.50 -20.89
C ASP A 196 -4.78 14.02 -21.06
N VAL A 197 -5.94 13.79 -21.70
CA VAL A 197 -6.49 12.46 -22.00
C VAL A 197 -6.52 12.29 -23.53
N PRO A 198 -5.93 11.22 -24.10
CA PRO A 198 -6.17 10.83 -25.49
C PRO A 198 -7.65 10.48 -25.70
N LYS A 199 -8.29 11.14 -26.68
CA LYS A 199 -9.75 11.12 -26.91
C LYS A 199 -10.31 9.75 -27.31
N ASP A 200 -9.44 8.83 -27.68
CA ASP A 200 -9.70 7.52 -28.24
C ASP A 200 -10.16 6.47 -27.22
N MET A 201 -10.26 6.82 -25.92
CA MET A 201 -10.71 5.92 -24.85
C MET A 201 -12.10 6.26 -24.27
N VAL A 202 -12.84 7.22 -24.84
CA VAL A 202 -14.15 7.66 -24.33
C VAL A 202 -15.31 6.81 -24.85
N GLU A 203 -15.16 6.17 -26.01
CA GLU A 203 -16.22 5.37 -26.63
C GLU A 203 -15.98 3.87 -26.44
N GLU A 204 -16.40 3.30 -25.30
CA GLU A 204 -16.90 1.92 -25.26
C GLU A 204 -17.50 1.57 -23.87
N GLN A 205 -18.81 1.74 -23.74
CA GLN A 205 -19.68 1.00 -22.81
C GLN A 205 -21.00 0.71 -23.55
N PRO A 206 -21.45 -0.55 -23.70
CA PRO A 206 -22.81 -0.86 -24.10
C PRO A 206 -23.76 -0.67 -22.89
N GLU A 207 -24.85 0.06 -23.08
CA GLU A 207 -25.89 0.30 -22.07
C GLU A 207 -26.42 -1.00 -21.43
N GLU A 208 -26.26 -1.13 -20.11
CA GLU A 208 -26.91 -2.17 -19.30
C GLU A 208 -28.27 -1.64 -18.81
N LYS A 209 -29.37 -2.25 -19.29
CA LYS A 209 -30.75 -1.89 -18.93
C LYS A 209 -31.04 -2.21 -17.46
N GLU A 210 -31.44 -1.21 -16.68
CA GLU A 210 -32.01 -1.41 -15.33
C GLU A 210 -33.37 -2.12 -15.37
N PRO A 211 -33.71 -2.98 -14.38
CA PRO A 211 -35.05 -3.52 -14.23
C PRO A 211 -35.86 -2.66 -13.24
N SER A 212 -36.97 -2.07 -13.68
CA SER A 212 -37.93 -1.41 -12.80
C SER A 212 -39.28 -2.14 -12.85
N SER A 213 -39.65 -2.76 -11.74
CA SER A 213 -41.01 -3.25 -11.48
C SER A 213 -41.65 -2.46 -10.33
N ALA A 214 -42.98 -2.41 -10.39
CA ALA A 214 -43.95 -2.03 -9.35
C ALA A 214 -44.36 -0.55 -9.20
N ASN A 215 -45.52 -0.27 -9.81
CA ASN A 215 -46.72 0.40 -9.27
C ASN A 215 -46.57 1.65 -8.38
N ASP A 216 -47.17 2.76 -8.84
CA ASP A 216 -48.19 3.45 -8.05
C ASP A 216 -49.22 4.16 -8.96
N MET A 217 -50.50 4.09 -8.56
CA MET A 217 -51.66 4.67 -9.23
C MET A 217 -51.87 6.12 -8.79
N GLY A 218 -52.23 7.02 -9.72
CA GLY A 218 -52.80 8.32 -9.35
C GLY A 218 -52.86 9.36 -10.49
N LYS A 219 -54.01 9.44 -11.17
CA LYS A 219 -54.46 10.53 -12.10
C LYS A 219 -54.48 11.92 -11.39
N PRO A 220 -54.69 13.10 -12.08
CA PRO A 220 -55.31 13.27 -13.41
C PRO A 220 -54.73 14.34 -14.38
N ASN A 221 -54.92 14.03 -15.67
CA ASN A 221 -55.40 14.80 -16.84
C ASN A 221 -55.28 16.35 -16.91
N LYS A 222 -54.73 16.87 -18.02
CA LYS A 222 -55.25 18.04 -18.77
C LYS A 222 -54.63 18.17 -20.17
N THR A 223 -55.48 18.54 -21.14
CA THR A 223 -55.21 19.15 -22.48
C THR A 223 -54.55 18.24 -23.52
N ASP A 224 -55.05 18.03 -24.76
CA ASP A 224 -55.78 18.94 -25.66
C ASP A 224 -56.82 18.20 -26.55
N GLU A 225 -58.06 18.68 -26.55
CA GLU A 225 -59.05 18.50 -27.63
C GLU A 225 -59.38 19.90 -28.16
N LYS A 226 -58.92 20.23 -29.38
CA LYS A 226 -59.44 21.34 -30.19
C LYS A 226 -59.21 21.03 -31.67
N GLN A 227 -60.13 20.27 -32.26
CA GLN A 227 -60.43 20.28 -33.69
C GLN A 227 -61.95 20.10 -33.82
N GLU A 228 -62.67 21.21 -33.92
CA GLU A 228 -63.97 21.35 -34.61
C GLU A 228 -64.56 22.72 -34.26
N GLU A 229 -64.21 23.73 -35.06
CA GLU A 229 -64.98 24.98 -35.13
C GLU A 229 -64.62 25.67 -36.45
N ASP A 230 -65.13 25.14 -37.56
CA ASP A 230 -65.22 25.89 -38.82
C ASP A 230 -66.50 25.51 -39.55
N SER A 231 -67.64 25.96 -38.98
CA SER A 231 -68.91 26.08 -39.69
C SER A 231 -69.88 26.90 -38.84
N ALA A 232 -69.76 28.24 -38.88
CA ALA A 232 -70.87 29.19 -38.72
C ALA A 232 -70.38 30.65 -38.65
N ALA A 233 -70.23 31.29 -39.81
CA ALA A 233 -70.44 32.73 -39.97
C ALA A 233 -70.79 32.97 -41.45
N HIS A 234 -72.06 32.75 -41.81
CA HIS A 234 -73.09 33.77 -42.02
C HIS A 234 -72.91 34.60 -43.30
N GLN A 235 -73.84 34.36 -44.24
CA GLN A 235 -74.21 35.14 -45.43
C GLN A 235 -73.29 35.08 -46.64
#